data_AF-A0A916CD07-F1
#
_entry.id   AF-A0A916CD07-F1
#
_cell.length_a   1.000
_cell.length_b   1.000
_cell.length_c   1.000
_cell.angle_alpha   90.00
_cell.angle_beta   90.00
_cell.angle_gamma   90.00
#
_symmetry.space_group_name_H-M   'P 1'
#
loop_
_entity.id
_entity.type
_entity.pdbx_description
1 polymer ?
#
loop_
_entity_poly.entity_id
_entity_poly.type
_entity_poly.pdbx_seq_one_letter_code
_entity_poly.pdbx_strand_id
1 'polypeptide(L)' 'MKPENLAERIRAACVHAALQAYEDAGMLGLCAEGRWEAAIDALQTLDLASVLRENSNRYDDATSRDRLRNKNEKT' A
#
# COMPACT_ATOMS: atom_id res chain seq x y z
N MET A 1 -1.14 0.42 17.11
CA MET A 1 -1.53 1.01 15.81
C MET A 1 -2.99 1.42 15.88
N LYS A 2 -3.36 2.57 15.33
CA LYS A 2 -4.75 2.99 15.20
C LYS A 2 -5.37 2.30 13.96
N PRO A 3 -6.52 1.61 14.07
CA PRO A 3 -7.10 0.87 12.94
C PRO A 3 -7.40 1.78 11.74
N GLU A 4 -7.65 3.07 11.95
CA GLU A 4 -7.90 4.06 10.91
C GLU A 4 -6.68 4.23 9.97
N ASN A 5 -5.46 4.19 10.53
CA ASN A 5 -4.24 4.31 9.72
C ASN A 5 -4.02 3.08 8.84
N LEU A 6 -4.46 1.89 9.28
CA LEU A 6 -4.37 0.68 8.47
C LEU A 6 -5.36 0.76 7.31
N ALA A 7 -6.60 1.14 7.61
CA ALA A 7 -7.66 1.27 6.63
C ALA A 7 -7.28 2.25 5.50
N GLU A 8 -6.71 3.42 5.85
CA GLU A 8 -6.28 4.39 4.83
C GLU A 8 -5.10 3.88 3.98
N ARG A 9 -4.21 3.08 4.54
CA ARG A 9 -3.13 2.47 3.76
C ARG A 9 -3.64 1.38 2.82
N ILE A 10 -4.60 0.57 3.26
CA ILE A 10 -5.26 -0.41 2.39
C ILE A 10 -5.98 0.32 1.26
N ARG A 11 -6.73 1.39 1.58
CA ARG A 11 -7.41 2.23 0.58
C ARG A 11 -6.42 2.78 -0.45
N ALA A 12 -5.30 3.34 0.00
CA ALA A 12 -4.27 3.88 -0.89
C ALA A 12 -3.68 2.80 -1.81
N ALA A 13 -3.40 1.60 -1.28
CA ALA A 13 -2.90 0.47 -2.07
C ALA A 13 -3.91 0.04 -3.15
N CYS A 14 -5.19 -0.06 -2.82
CA CYS A 14 -6.24 -0.38 -3.78
C CYS A 14 -6.36 0.67 -4.89
N VAL A 15 -6.41 1.95 -4.53
CA VAL A 15 -6.52 3.05 -5.51
C VAL A 15 -5.30 3.05 -6.44
N HIS A 16 -4.11 2.86 -5.90
CA HIS A 16 -2.89 2.82 -6.70
C HIS A 16 -2.89 1.65 -7.69
N ALA A 17 -3.21 0.43 -7.23
CA ALA A 17 -3.26 -0.75 -8.09
C ALA A 17 -4.27 -0.59 -9.24
N ALA A 18 -5.47 -0.08 -8.94
CA ALA A 18 -6.50 0.15 -9.95
C ALA A 18 -6.07 1.20 -11.00
N LEU A 19 -5.48 2.32 -10.56
CA LEU A 19 -5.01 3.37 -11.48
C LEU A 19 -3.88 2.86 -12.39
N GLN A 20 -2.89 2.17 -11.82
CA GLN A 20 -1.78 1.61 -12.60
C GLN A 20 -2.27 0.62 -13.65
N ALA A 21 -3.13 -0.33 -13.27
CA ALA A 21 -3.67 -1.30 -14.22
C ALA A 21 -4.50 -0.63 -15.33
N TYR A 22 -5.28 0.41 -15.02
CA TYR A 22 -6.04 1.18 -16.01
C TYR A 22 -5.12 1.90 -17.01
N GLU A 23 -4.05 2.52 -16.51
CA GLU A 23 -3.05 3.21 -17.32
C GLU A 23 -2.26 2.24 -18.21
N ASP A 24 -1.79 1.14 -17.64
CA ASP A 24 -1.06 0.07 -18.35
C ASP A 24 -1.91 -0.55 -19.47
N ALA A 25 -3.15 -0.92 -19.16
CA ALA A 25 -4.11 -1.39 -20.15
C ALA A 25 -4.35 -0.35 -21.27
N GLY A 26 -4.31 0.93 -20.91
CA GLY A 26 -4.40 2.02 -21.88
C GLY A 26 -3.19 2.14 -22.79
N MET A 27 -1.98 1.94 -22.25
CA MET A 27 -0.75 1.87 -23.04
C MET A 27 -0.75 0.66 -23.99
N LEU A 28 -1.40 -0.43 -23.60
CA LEU A 28 -1.61 -1.61 -24.45
C LEU A 28 -2.73 -1.44 -25.49
N GLY A 29 -3.39 -0.28 -25.52
CA GLY A 29 -4.40 0.06 -26.52
C GLY A 29 -5.82 -0.45 -26.22
N LEU A 30 -6.10 -0.92 -25.00
CA LEU A 30 -7.45 -1.34 -24.63
C LEU A 30 -8.42 -0.16 -24.63
N CYS A 31 -9.68 -0.46 -24.96
CA CYS A 31 -10.79 0.47 -24.82
C CYS A 31 -11.10 0.75 -23.33
N ALA A 32 -11.97 1.72 -23.05
CA ALA A 32 -12.29 2.10 -21.67
C ALA A 32 -12.84 0.93 -20.82
N GLU A 33 -13.64 0.04 -21.41
CA GLU A 33 -14.17 -1.15 -20.75
C GLU A 33 -13.06 -2.16 -20.42
N GLY A 34 -12.18 -2.47 -21.37
CA GLY A 34 -11.05 -3.37 -21.11
C GLY A 34 -10.07 -2.81 -20.06
N ARG A 35 -9.89 -1.49 -20.01
CA ARG A 35 -9.10 -0.85 -18.94
C ARG A 35 -9.80 -0.95 -17.58
N TRP A 36 -11.13 -0.85 -17.55
CA TRP A 36 -11.91 -1.03 -16.33
C TRP A 36 -11.83 -2.47 -15.81
N GLU A 37 -11.94 -3.47 -16.69
CA GLU A 37 -11.77 -4.88 -16.34
C GLU A 37 -10.38 -5.14 -15.75
N ALA A 38 -9.32 -4.59 -16.37
CA ALA A 38 -7.95 -4.68 -15.85
C ALA A 38 -7.81 -4.05 -14.45
N ALA A 39 -8.43 -2.89 -14.22
CA ALA A 39 -8.44 -2.24 -12.90
C ALA A 39 -9.16 -3.08 -11.84
N ILE A 40 -10.27 -3.73 -12.19
CA ILE A 40 -11.00 -4.62 -11.29
C ILE A 40 -10.20 -5.89 -11.00
N ASP A 41 -9.57 -6.50 -12.00
CA ASP A 41 -8.72 -7.68 -11.82
C ASP A 41 -7.55 -7.36 -10.87
N ALA A 42 -6.88 -6.22 -11.07
CA ALA A 42 -5.83 -5.75 -10.16
C ALA A 42 -6.30 -5.58 -8.70
N LEU A 43 -7.53 -5.11 -8.48
CA LEU A 43 -8.11 -5.03 -7.13
C LEU A 43 -8.38 -6.41 -6.53
N GLN A 44 -8.83 -7.38 -7.35
CA GLN A 44 -9.10 -8.75 -6.91
C GLN A 44 -7.82 -9.52 -6.57
N THR A 45 -6.74 -9.25 -7.29
CA THR A 45 -5.46 -9.95 -7.15
C THR A 45 -4.43 -9.22 -6.28
N LEU A 46 -4.76 -8.05 -5.73
CA LEU A 46 -3.85 -7.27 -4.89
C LEU A 46 -3.37 -8.08 -3.68
N ASP A 47 -2.05 -8.24 -3.51
CA ASP A 47 -1.46 -8.92 -2.35
C ASP A 47 -1.55 -8.05 -1.08
N LEU A 48 -2.72 -8.13 -0.41
CA LEU A 48 -2.95 -7.47 0.87
C LEU A 48 -2.03 -7.98 1.98
N ALA A 49 -1.51 -9.21 1.89
CA ALA A 49 -0.59 -9.71 2.91
C ALA A 49 0.75 -8.97 2.86
N SER A 50 1.25 -8.61 1.67
CA SER A 50 2.42 -7.72 1.56
C SER A 50 2.15 -6.34 2.14
N VAL A 51 0.99 -5.75 1.80
CA VAL A 51 0.57 -4.45 2.35
C VAL A 51 0.57 -4.50 3.89
N LEU A 52 0.08 -5.59 4.50
CA LEU A 52 0.06 -5.78 5.95
C LEU A 52 1.47 -6.00 6.55
N ARG A 53 2.38 -6.71 5.88
CA ARG A 53 3.76 -6.93 6.35
C ARG A 53 4.61 -5.65 6.28
N GLU A 54 4.50 -4.88 5.20
CA GLU A 54 5.14 -3.56 5.10
C GLU A 54 4.61 -2.59 6.16
N ASN A 55 3.36 -2.80 6.57
CA ASN A 55 2.74 -2.07 7.68
C ASN A 55 3.39 -2.38 9.02
N SER A 56 3.60 -3.66 9.34
CA SER A 56 4.25 -4.06 10.59
C SER A 56 5.72 -3.64 10.63
N ASN A 57 6.46 -3.82 9.54
CA ASN A 57 7.90 -3.56 9.51
C ASN A 57 8.25 -2.07 9.69
N ARG A 58 7.43 -1.14 9.16
CA ARG A 58 7.62 0.31 9.38
C ARG A 58 7.40 0.72 10.84
N TYR A 59 6.58 0.00 11.58
CA TYR A 59 6.36 0.26 13.00
C TYR A 59 7.55 -0.20 13.85
N ASP A 60 8.11 -1.36 13.54
CA ASP A 60 9.27 -1.92 14.25
C ASP A 60 10.50 -1.03 14.08
N ASP A 61 10.73 -0.48 12.90
CA ASP A 61 11.81 0.47 12.62
C ASP A 61 11.62 1.82 13.34
N ALA A 62 10.42 2.42 13.26
CA ALA A 62 10.13 3.67 13.96
C ALA A 62 10.28 3.53 15.48
N THR A 63 9.81 2.41 16.05
CA THR A 63 9.95 2.10 17.48
C THR A 63 11.41 1.89 17.88
N SER A 64 12.20 1.25 17.02
CA SER A 64 13.64 1.03 17.25
C SER A 64 14.42 2.34 17.26
N ARG A 65 14.15 3.24 16.30
CA ARG A 65 14.78 4.56 16.22
C ARG A 65 14.42 5.46 17.40
N ASP A 66 13.16 5.44 17.83
CA ASP A 66 12.71 6.24 18.98
C ASP A 66 13.31 5.74 20.32
N ARG A 67 13.47 4.41 20.48
CA ARG A 67 14.19 3.84 21.64
C ARG A 67 15.67 4.20 21.65
N LEU A 68 16.34 4.16 20.49
CA LEU A 68 17.75 4.56 20.36
C LEU A 68 17.95 6.03 20.72
N ARG A 69 17.06 6.91 20.26
CA ARG A 69 17.11 8.34 20.57
C ARG A 69 16.94 8.61 22.08
N ASN A 70 15.92 8.01 22.71
CA ASN A 70 15.66 8.18 24.14
C ASN A 70 16.77 7.62 25.05
N LYS A 71 17.56 6.65 24.57
CA LYS A 71 18.72 6.11 25.31
C LYS A 71 19.91 7.08 25.31
N ASN A 72 20.07 7.87 24.25
CA ASN A 72 21.17 8.83 24.08
C ASN A 72 20.92 10.17 24.81
N GLU A 73 19.67 10.51 25.12
CA GLU A 73 19.31 11.72 25.89
C GLU A 73 19.35 11.50 27.42
N LYS A 74 19.54 10.25 27.89
CA LYS A 74 19.61 9.87 29.33
C LYS A 74 21.02 9.63 29.86
N THR A 75 22.06 9.97 29.10
CA THR A 75 23.47 9.88 29.49
C THR A 75 24.08 11.27 29.44
#